data_AF-A0A2T0BFL1-F1
#
_entry.id   AF-A0A2T0BFL1-F1
#
_cell.length_a   1.000
_cell.length_b   1.000
_cell.length_c   1.000
_cell.angle_alpha   90.00
_cell.angle_beta   90.00
_cell.angle_gamma   90.00
#
_symmetry.space_group_name_H-M   'P 1'
#
loop_
_entity.id
_entity.type
_entity.pdbx_description
1 polymer ?
#
loop_
_entity_poly.entity_id
_entity_poly.type
_entity_poly.pdbx_seq_one_letter_code
_entity_poly.pdbx_strand_id
1 'polypeptide(L)'
;MSIYFDLKTIRELIGDNYYREQKEFTLEELSQYDGSNGKPAYVAIEGIVYDLSKESTWAGGTHFNLTAGKDLTVQFKSCHGMSQITNNLLKVGYLQ
;
A
#
# COMPACT_ATOMS: atom_id res chain seq x y z
N MET A 1 9.27 33.87 17.73
CA MET A 1 8.35 33.00 18.49
C MET A 1 8.02 31.82 17.59
N SER A 2 8.89 30.81 17.54
CA SER A 2 8.68 29.63 16.68
C SER A 2 7.78 28.66 17.44
N ILE A 3 6.59 28.46 16.91
CA ILE A 3 5.68 27.39 17.32
C ILE A 3 6.42 26.05 17.17
N TYR A 4 6.75 25.44 18.30
CA TYR A 4 7.21 24.06 18.34
C TYR A 4 6.00 23.19 17.99
N PHE A 5 5.85 22.88 16.70
CA PHE A 5 4.95 21.80 16.30
C PHE A 5 5.63 20.49 16.68
N ASP A 6 5.35 20.04 17.89
CA ASP A 6 5.67 18.68 18.33
C ASP A 6 5.03 17.68 17.36
N LEU A 7 5.84 16.72 16.89
CA LEU A 7 5.42 15.64 15.99
C LEU A 7 4.25 14.85 16.55
N LYS A 8 4.11 14.75 17.88
CA LYS A 8 2.95 14.12 18.52
C LYS A 8 1.66 14.89 18.25
N THR A 9 1.71 16.22 18.34
CA THR A 9 0.55 17.09 18.11
C THR A 9 0.16 17.10 16.63
N ILE A 10 1.13 17.10 15.71
CA ILE A 10 0.86 16.97 14.27
C ILE A 10 0.18 15.63 13.98
N ARG A 11 0.68 14.52 14.53
CA ARG A 11 0.11 13.16 14.36
C ARG A 11 -1.34 13.06 14.86
N GLU A 12 -1.64 13.64 16.02
CA GLU A 12 -3.00 13.66 16.56
C GLU A 12 -3.97 14.49 15.70
N LEU A 13 -3.50 15.59 15.07
CA LEU A 13 -4.37 16.51 14.31
C LEU A 13 -4.74 16.03 12.90
N ILE A 14 -3.87 15.29 12.23
CA ILE A 14 -4.08 14.84 10.84
C ILE A 14 -4.37 13.33 10.71
N GLY A 15 -4.28 12.61 11.83
CA GLY A 15 -4.50 11.17 11.92
C GLY A 15 -3.32 10.33 11.41
N ASP A 16 -3.14 9.15 12.00
CA ASP A 16 -2.03 8.23 11.74
C ASP A 16 -1.87 7.83 10.25
N ASN A 17 -2.93 7.99 9.45
CA ASN A 17 -2.90 7.72 8.02
C ASN A 17 -1.99 8.69 7.23
N TYR A 18 -1.71 9.89 7.75
CA TYR A 18 -0.89 10.90 7.06
C TYR A 18 0.62 10.74 7.32
N TYR A 19 1.01 9.98 8.36
CA TYR A 19 2.41 9.70 8.71
C TYR A 19 2.66 8.19 8.86
N ARG A 20 2.20 7.38 7.88
CA ARG A 20 2.74 6.03 7.74
C ARG A 20 4.20 6.13 7.35
N GLU A 21 5.06 5.71 8.27
CA GLU A 21 6.48 5.51 7.99
C GLU A 21 6.60 4.54 6.81
N GLN A 22 7.31 4.96 5.76
CA GLN A 22 7.51 4.12 4.58
C GLN A 22 8.38 2.95 5.01
N LYS A 23 7.79 1.75 5.03
CA LYS A 23 8.45 0.52 5.44
C LYS A 23 9.16 -0.14 4.25
N GLU A 24 10.32 -0.72 4.48
CA GLU A 24 10.93 -1.68 3.56
C GLU A 24 10.33 -3.06 3.80
N PHE A 25 9.90 -3.73 2.73
CA PHE A 25 9.32 -5.06 2.76
C PHE A 25 10.22 -6.04 2.03
N THR A 26 10.42 -7.21 2.61
CA THR A 26 10.80 -8.39 1.83
C THR A 26 9.56 -9.00 1.17
N LEU A 27 9.77 -9.87 0.17
CA LEU A 27 8.68 -10.66 -0.43
C LEU A 27 7.93 -11.50 0.61
N GLU A 28 8.65 -12.07 1.58
CA GLU A 28 8.06 -12.88 2.64
C GLU A 28 7.19 -12.04 3.58
N GLU A 29 7.65 -10.85 3.97
CA GLU A 29 6.83 -9.94 4.76
C GLU A 29 5.62 -9.45 3.97
N LEU A 30 5.79 -9.08 2.70
CA LEU A 30 4.69 -8.64 1.84
C LEU A 30 3.62 -9.73 1.73
N SER A 31 4.00 -11.01 1.65
CA SER A 31 3.07 -12.14 1.56
C SER A 31 2.10 -12.26 2.73
N GLN A 32 2.41 -11.64 3.88
CA GLN A 32 1.53 -11.62 5.04
C GLN A 32 0.35 -10.66 4.90
N TYR A 33 0.36 -9.78 3.90
CA TYR A 33 -0.65 -8.75 3.64
C TYR A 33 -1.51 -9.13 2.42
N ASP A 34 -2.12 -10.31 2.48
CA ASP A 34 -2.90 -10.91 1.39
C ASP A 34 -4.40 -10.60 1.46
N GLY A 35 -4.86 -9.80 2.43
CA GLY A 35 -6.28 -9.53 2.67
C GLY A 35 -7.02 -10.63 3.43
N SER A 36 -6.38 -11.75 3.77
CA SER A 36 -7.01 -12.86 4.50
C SER A 36 -7.14 -12.56 5.99
N ASN A 37 -8.12 -13.17 6.66
CA ASN A 37 -8.27 -13.10 8.12
C ASN A 37 -8.32 -11.67 8.70
N GLY A 38 -8.85 -10.72 7.92
CA GLY A 38 -8.92 -9.31 8.31
C GLY A 38 -7.59 -8.55 8.22
N LYS A 39 -6.54 -9.16 7.68
CA LYS A 39 -5.28 -8.48 7.38
C LYS A 39 -5.46 -7.51 6.22
N PRO A 40 -4.61 -6.46 6.11
CA PRO A 40 -4.61 -5.58 4.95
C PRO A 40 -4.25 -6.32 3.65
N ALA A 41 -4.65 -5.76 2.51
CA ALA A 41 -4.33 -6.27 1.18
C ALA A 41 -3.30 -5.35 0.50
N TYR A 42 -2.04 -5.76 0.45
CA TYR A 42 -0.94 -4.97 -0.13
C TYR A 42 -0.43 -5.59 -1.42
N VAL A 43 0.03 -4.76 -2.35
CA VAL A 43 0.67 -5.22 -3.59
C VAL A 43 1.87 -4.35 -3.90
N ALA A 44 2.96 -4.95 -4.38
CA ALA A 44 4.08 -4.21 -4.94
C ALA A 44 3.89 -4.00 -6.45
N ILE A 45 4.11 -2.77 -6.91
CA ILE A 45 4.16 -2.39 -8.33
C ILE A 45 5.39 -1.50 -8.51
N GLU A 46 6.32 -1.96 -9.35
CA GLU A 46 7.61 -1.31 -9.62
C GLU A 46 8.38 -0.95 -8.33
N GLY A 47 8.40 -1.90 -7.38
CA GLY A 47 9.10 -1.74 -6.10
C GLY A 47 8.38 -0.86 -5.08
N ILE A 48 7.21 -0.28 -5.39
CA ILE A 48 6.41 0.50 -4.43
C ILE A 48 5.28 -0.38 -3.92
N VAL A 49 5.10 -0.45 -2.59
CA VAL A 49 4.03 -1.19 -1.94
C VAL A 49 2.82 -0.27 -1.70
N TYR A 50 1.67 -0.68 -2.23
CA TYR A 50 0.39 0.03 -2.12
C TYR A 50 -0.59 -0.73 -1.23
N ASP A 51 -1.32 0.00 -0.40
CA ASP A 51 -2.44 -0.52 0.38
C ASP A 51 -3.74 -0.43 -0.44
N LEU A 52 -4.28 -1.59 -0.79
CA LEU A 52 -5.48 -1.74 -1.59
C LEU A 52 -6.70 -2.10 -0.74
N SER A 53 -6.59 -2.08 0.59
CA SER A 53 -7.64 -2.56 1.50
C SER A 53 -8.95 -1.75 1.40
N LYS A 54 -8.88 -0.53 0.87
CA LYS A 54 -10.04 0.35 0.63
C LYS A 54 -10.52 0.36 -0.82
N GLU A 55 -9.82 -0.35 -1.71
CA GLU A 55 -10.19 -0.44 -3.11
C GLU A 55 -11.24 -1.54 -3.30
N SER A 56 -12.45 -1.14 -3.68
CA SER A 56 -13.58 -2.07 -3.86
C SER A 56 -13.29 -3.20 -4.86
N THR A 57 -12.45 -2.95 -5.86
CA THR A 57 -12.01 -3.93 -6.87
C THR A 57 -11.08 -5.01 -6.31
N TRP A 58 -10.56 -4.82 -5.09
CA TRP A 58 -9.69 -5.73 -4.35
C TRP A 58 -10.37 -6.34 -3.12
N ALA A 59 -11.71 -6.26 -3.02
CA ALA A 59 -12.47 -6.86 -1.93
C ALA A 59 -12.10 -8.35 -1.75
N GLY A 60 -11.80 -8.74 -0.51
CA GLY A 60 -11.33 -10.09 -0.19
C GLY A 60 -9.87 -10.38 -0.59
N GLY A 61 -9.08 -9.36 -0.93
CA GLY A 61 -7.66 -9.50 -1.24
C GLY A 61 -7.37 -10.05 -2.63
N THR A 62 -8.35 -10.04 -3.55
CA THR A 62 -8.20 -10.62 -4.88
C THR A 62 -8.69 -9.70 -5.99
N HIS A 63 -8.09 -9.82 -7.17
CA HIS A 63 -8.52 -9.10 -8.37
C HIS A 63 -8.15 -9.93 -9.62
N PHE A 64 -9.12 -10.33 -10.44
CA PHE A 64 -8.91 -11.16 -11.64
C PHE A 64 -7.96 -12.35 -11.45
N ASN A 65 -8.24 -13.21 -10.47
CA ASN A 65 -7.44 -14.39 -10.14
C ASN A 65 -6.01 -14.08 -9.64
N LEU A 66 -5.71 -12.80 -9.37
CA LEU A 66 -4.55 -12.35 -8.62
C LEU A 66 -4.91 -12.23 -7.14
N THR A 67 -3.90 -12.39 -6.29
CA THR A 67 -4.03 -12.26 -4.84
C THR A 67 -3.04 -11.21 -4.37
N ALA A 68 -3.44 -10.43 -3.37
CA ALA A 68 -2.56 -9.51 -2.65
C ALA A 68 -1.41 -10.26 -1.96
N GLY A 69 -0.49 -9.50 -1.40
CA GLY A 69 0.75 -9.98 -0.77
C GLY A 69 1.86 -10.33 -1.77
N LYS A 70 1.85 -9.75 -2.97
CA LYS A 70 2.78 -10.11 -4.06
C LYS A 70 3.28 -8.89 -4.81
N ASP A 71 4.42 -9.05 -5.48
CA ASP A 71 4.81 -8.19 -6.60
C ASP A 71 3.97 -8.56 -7.83
N LEU A 72 3.14 -7.62 -8.27
CA LEU A 72 2.27 -7.79 -9.43
C LEU A 72 2.64 -6.84 -10.57
N THR A 73 3.89 -6.38 -10.62
CA THR A 73 4.37 -5.43 -11.63
C THR A 73 4.11 -5.91 -13.06
N VAL A 74 4.37 -7.18 -13.35
CA VAL A 74 4.19 -7.75 -14.71
C VAL A 74 2.70 -7.77 -15.09
N GLN A 75 1.85 -8.23 -14.17
CA GLN A 75 0.41 -8.33 -14.37
C GLN A 75 -0.21 -6.95 -14.52
N PHE A 76 0.20 -5.99 -13.68
CA PHE A 76 -0.22 -4.61 -13.77
C PHE A 76 0.15 -4.00 -15.13
N LYS A 77 1.41 -4.14 -15.57
CA LYS A 77 1.85 -3.64 -16.89
C LYS A 77 1.07 -4.25 -18.05
N SER A 78 0.76 -5.55 -17.98
CA SER A 78 0.01 -6.24 -19.04
C SER A 78 -1.44 -5.75 -19.18
N CYS A 79 -2.09 -5.35 -18.09
CA CYS A 79 -3.52 -4.96 -18.10
C CYS A 79 -3.74 -3.44 -18.11
N HIS A 80 -2.80 -2.68 -17.54
CA HIS A 80 -2.95 -1.25 -17.31
C HIS A 80 -1.88 -0.39 -18.00
N GLY A 81 -0.83 -0.98 -18.55
CA GLY A 81 0.21 -0.25 -19.29
C GLY A 81 0.75 0.96 -18.51
N MET A 82 0.69 2.15 -19.12
CA MET A 82 1.13 3.43 -18.54
C MET A 82 0.03 4.18 -17.77
N SER A 83 -1.00 3.49 -17.30
CA SER A 83 -2.08 4.13 -16.53
C SER A 83 -1.56 4.80 -15.25
N GLN A 84 -2.25 5.86 -14.84
CA GLN A 84 -1.92 6.62 -13.64
C GLN A 84 -2.71 6.15 -12.40
N ILE A 85 -3.24 4.91 -12.42
CA ILE A 85 -4.11 4.38 -11.36
C ILE A 85 -3.41 4.44 -9.99
N THR A 86 -2.09 4.17 -9.96
CA THR A 86 -1.28 4.17 -8.74
C THR A 86 -1.13 5.55 -8.08
N ASN A 87 -1.42 6.66 -8.78
CA ASN A 87 -1.28 8.01 -8.22
C ASN A 87 -2.24 8.31 -7.08
N ASN A 88 -3.40 7.64 -7.07
CA ASN A 88 -4.43 7.82 -6.05
C ASN A 88 -4.38 6.72 -4.97
N LEU A 89 -3.48 5.75 -5.10
CA LEU A 89 -3.36 4.64 -4.16
C LEU A 89 -2.47 5.03 -2.98
N LEU A 90 -2.81 4.53 -1.80
CA LEU A 90 -2.04 4.78 -0.59
C LEU A 90 -0.72 4.01 -0.65
N LYS A 91 0.39 4.75 -0.72
CA LYS A 91 1.76 4.20 -0.64
C LYS A 91 2.10 3.89 0.82
N VAL A 92 2.56 2.68 1.09
CA VAL A 92 2.90 2.23 2.45
C VAL A 92 4.35 1.79 2.61
N GLY A 93 5.11 1.70 1.53
CA GLY A 93 6.51 1.33 1.58
C GLY A 93 7.11 0.97 0.24
N TYR A 94 8.25 0.28 0.30
CA TYR A 94 8.98 -0.23 -0.85
C TYR A 94 9.31 -1.71 -0.67
N LEU A 95 9.52 -2.40 -1.79
CA LEU A 95 9.93 -3.80 -1.82
C LEU A 95 11.45 -3.86 -2.08
N GLN A 96 12.17 -4.59 -1.21
CA GLN A 96 13.62 -4.86 -1.30
C GLN A 96 13.94 -6.13 -2.08
#